data_AF-A0A8T7BLI3-F1
#
_entry.id   AF-A0A8T7BLI3-F1
#
_cell.length_a   1.000
_cell.length_b   1.000
_cell.length_c   1.000
_cell.angle_alpha   90.00
_cell.angle_beta   90.00
_cell.angle_gamma   90.00
#
_symmetry.space_group_name_H-M   'P 1'
#
loop_
_entity.id
_entity.type
_entity.pdbx_description
1 polymer ?
#
loop_
_entity_poly.entity_id
_entity_poly.type
_entity_poly.pdbx_seq_one_letter_code
_entity_poly.pdbx_strand_id
1 'polypeptide(L)'
;MEYIVERIQGHFGQLRSDLNGLTQTGSLPQKQATIALKKMIRTIAQLFVESDEPKAWVQLIMREQAKPTEAFDIIYEGQMKHVQRMLSTLIATCIGLSPESDEVKIRCHALVGQILIFTLSRESLLRHLNVKKLTTEHIEKIYSILIEHAESCLVIKMSERP
;
A
#
# COMPACT_ATOMS: atom_id res chain seq x y z
N MET A 1 2.40 5.78 -19.98
CA MET A 1 2.79 5.46 -18.59
C MET A 1 2.96 6.70 -17.73
N GLU A 2 3.62 7.74 -18.23
CA GLU A 2 3.85 9.00 -17.49
C GLU A 2 2.56 9.61 -16.91
N TYR A 3 1.47 9.66 -17.68
CA TYR A 3 0.16 10.12 -17.18
C TYR A 3 -0.35 9.32 -15.96
N ILE A 4 -0.16 8.00 -15.96
CA ILE A 4 -0.55 7.13 -14.83
C ILE A 4 0.32 7.45 -13.61
N VAL A 5 1.63 7.62 -13.82
CA VAL A 5 2.57 7.99 -12.76
C VAL A 5 2.19 9.32 -12.13
N GLU A 6 1.92 10.36 -12.92
CA GLU A 6 1.52 11.69 -12.46
C GLU A 6 0.22 11.64 -11.62
N ARG A 7 -0.79 10.89 -12.10
CA ARG A 7 -2.05 10.73 -11.36
C ARG A 7 -1.82 10.01 -10.04
N ILE A 8 -1.07 8.91 -10.03
CA ILE A 8 -0.74 8.19 -8.78
C ILE A 8 0.04 9.10 -7.83
N GLN A 9 1.02 9.86 -8.32
CA GLN A 9 1.79 10.82 -7.51
C GLN A 9 0.89 11.83 -6.78
N GLY A 10 -0.13 12.36 -7.47
CA GLY A 10 -1.12 13.27 -6.89
C GLY A 10 -1.83 12.70 -5.66
N HIS A 11 -2.13 11.39 -5.64
CA HIS A 11 -2.79 10.74 -4.50
C HIS A 11 -1.89 10.61 -3.26
N PHE A 12 -0.57 10.52 -3.44
CA PHE A 12 0.39 10.37 -2.34
C PHE A 12 1.07 11.67 -1.91
N GLY A 13 0.80 12.80 -2.60
CA GLY A 13 1.48 14.08 -2.35
C GLY A 13 1.40 14.56 -0.91
N GLN A 14 0.18 14.60 -0.34
CA GLN A 14 -0.03 15.03 1.05
C GLN A 14 0.65 14.10 2.05
N LEU A 15 0.49 12.78 1.88
CA LEU A 15 1.09 11.79 2.77
C LEU A 15 2.62 11.89 2.76
N ARG A 16 3.22 12.11 1.59
CA ARG A 16 4.66 12.33 1.44
C ARG A 16 5.09 13.60 2.19
N SER A 17 4.33 14.69 2.08
CA SER A 17 4.60 15.93 2.81
C SER A 17 4.56 15.71 4.32
N ASP A 18 3.52 15.03 4.83
CA ASP A 18 3.37 14.69 6.24
C ASP A 18 4.57 13.87 6.74
N LEU A 19 4.93 12.79 6.03
CA LEU A 19 6.05 11.93 6.39
C LEU A 19 7.39 12.67 6.41
N ASN A 20 7.65 13.51 5.41
CA ASN A 20 8.85 14.33 5.37
C ASN A 20 8.93 15.24 6.59
N GLY A 21 7.83 15.90 6.97
CA GLY A 21 7.76 16.74 8.16
C GLY A 21 8.10 15.98 9.45
N LEU A 22 7.58 14.76 9.60
CA LEU A 22 7.82 13.93 10.79
C LEU A 22 9.27 13.42 10.87
N THR A 23 9.91 13.16 9.72
CA THR A 23 11.32 12.73 9.68
C THR A 23 12.33 13.86 9.87
N GLN A 24 11.96 15.10 9.55
CA GLN A 24 12.82 16.27 9.79
C GLN A 24 12.97 16.58 11.28
N THR A 25 12.02 16.17 12.11
CA THR A 25 12.06 16.36 13.58
C THR A 25 12.93 15.33 14.31
N GLY A 26 13.61 14.43 13.59
CA GLY A 26 14.43 13.35 14.16
C GLY A 26 13.87 11.96 13.84
N SER A 27 13.95 11.03 14.81
CA SER A 27 13.42 9.68 14.64
C SER A 27 11.89 9.68 14.66
N LEU A 28 11.26 8.98 13.71
CA LEU A 28 9.81 8.80 13.65
C LEU A 28 9.35 7.91 14.82
N PRO A 29 8.55 8.40 15.78
CA PRO A 29 8.06 7.58 16.87
C PRO A 29 7.17 6.45 16.35
N GLN A 30 7.27 5.26 16.96
CA GLN A 30 6.53 4.06 16.55
C GLN A 30 5.02 4.31 16.41
N LYS A 31 4.40 5.02 17.37
CA LYS A 31 2.98 5.37 17.31
C LYS A 31 2.64 6.22 16.08
N GLN A 32 3.51 7.16 15.70
CA GLN A 32 3.31 8.00 14.52
C GLN A 32 3.53 7.19 13.23
N ALA A 33 4.50 6.26 13.23
CA ALA A 33 4.68 5.32 12.13
C ALA A 33 3.45 4.43 11.92
N THR A 34 2.84 3.91 12.99
CA THR A 34 1.61 3.13 12.90
C THR A 34 0.47 3.97 12.33
N ILE A 35 0.28 5.21 12.80
CA ILE A 35 -0.76 6.11 12.26
C ILE A 35 -0.52 6.38 10.77
N ALA A 36 0.71 6.66 10.37
CA ALA A 36 1.06 6.93 8.98
C ALA A 36 0.92 5.69 8.08
N LEU A 37 1.27 4.49 8.59
CA LEU A 37 1.06 3.23 7.88
C LEU A 37 -0.43 2.98 7.62
N LYS A 38 -1.28 3.21 8.62
CA LYS A 38 -2.74 3.11 8.46
C LYS A 38 -3.27 4.08 7.40
N LYS A 39 -2.81 5.34 7.44
CA LYS A 39 -3.13 6.33 6.39
C LYS A 39 -2.67 5.83 5.01
N MET A 40 -1.47 5.28 4.92
CA MET A 40 -0.91 4.78 3.65
C MET A 40 -1.73 3.62 3.08
N ILE A 41 -2.10 2.64 3.90
CA ILE A 41 -3.00 1.54 3.52
C ILE A 41 -4.33 2.10 3.01
N ARG A 42 -4.90 3.09 3.72
CA ARG A 42 -6.15 3.75 3.30
C ARG A 42 -6.02 4.42 1.94
N THR A 43 -4.96 5.20 1.73
CA THR A 43 -4.71 5.89 0.45
C THR A 43 -4.56 4.91 -0.71
N ILE A 44 -3.82 3.81 -0.50
CA ILE A 44 -3.65 2.76 -1.53
C ILE A 44 -4.99 2.06 -1.82
N ALA A 45 -5.76 1.72 -0.78
CA ALA A 45 -7.07 1.09 -0.92
C ALA A 45 -8.07 2.01 -1.64
N GLN A 46 -8.12 3.29 -1.28
CA GLN A 46 -8.95 4.30 -1.95
C GLN A 46 -8.64 4.39 -3.44
N LEU A 47 -7.35 4.44 -3.77
CA LEU A 47 -6.90 4.50 -5.16
C LEU A 47 -7.29 3.24 -5.94
N PHE A 48 -7.07 2.04 -5.39
CA PHE A 48 -7.19 0.81 -6.18
C PHE A 48 -8.51 0.06 -6.04
N VAL A 49 -9.27 0.27 -4.97
CA VAL A 49 -10.49 -0.48 -4.66
C VAL A 49 -11.77 0.32 -4.96
N GLU A 50 -11.77 1.63 -4.68
CA GLU A 50 -12.99 2.44 -4.72
C GLU A 50 -13.34 2.96 -6.12
N SER A 51 -12.34 3.27 -6.95
CA SER A 51 -12.55 3.91 -8.25
C SER A 51 -12.48 2.96 -9.44
N ASP A 52 -13.32 3.21 -10.44
CA ASP A 52 -13.35 2.43 -11.68
C ASP A 52 -12.18 2.77 -12.62
N GLU A 53 -11.72 4.01 -12.66
CA GLU A 53 -10.61 4.47 -13.50
C GLU A 53 -9.26 3.79 -13.15
N PRO A 54 -8.88 3.63 -11.87
CA PRO A 54 -7.66 2.93 -11.47
C PRO A 54 -7.65 1.42 -11.72
N LYS A 55 -8.80 0.79 -12.01
CA LYS A 55 -8.81 -0.64 -12.40
C LYS A 55 -8.03 -0.87 -13.70
N ALA A 56 -8.20 0.00 -14.68
CA ALA A 56 -7.47 -0.07 -15.94
C ALA A 56 -5.96 0.13 -15.73
N TRP A 57 -5.59 1.05 -14.83
CA TRP A 57 -4.19 1.27 -14.48
C TRP A 57 -3.58 0.08 -13.76
N VAL A 58 -4.27 -0.49 -12.75
CA VAL A 58 -3.78 -1.68 -12.05
C VAL A 58 -3.58 -2.85 -13.00
N GLN A 59 -4.54 -3.13 -13.89
CA GLN A 59 -4.38 -4.20 -14.88
C GLN A 59 -3.16 -3.97 -15.79
N LEU A 60 -2.95 -2.73 -16.24
CA LEU A 60 -1.80 -2.38 -17.06
C LEU A 60 -0.49 -2.52 -16.29
N ILE A 61 -0.41 -1.99 -15.07
CA ILE A 61 0.77 -2.10 -14.19
C ILE A 61 1.09 -3.57 -13.93
N MET A 62 0.08 -4.40 -13.65
CA MET A 62 0.27 -5.83 -13.36
C MET A 62 0.71 -6.61 -14.59
N ARG A 63 0.21 -6.23 -15.78
CA ARG A 63 0.70 -6.79 -17.05
C ARG A 63 2.18 -6.47 -17.28
N GLU A 64 2.55 -5.20 -17.12
CA GLU A 64 3.95 -4.77 -17.22
C GLU A 64 4.83 -5.44 -16.15
N GLN A 65 4.31 -5.64 -14.94
CA GLN A 65 5.06 -6.35 -13.89
C GLN A 65 5.28 -7.84 -14.23
N ALA A 66 4.31 -8.49 -14.87
CA ALA A 66 4.42 -9.89 -15.29
C ALA A 66 5.36 -10.08 -16.49
N LYS A 67 5.45 -9.07 -17.37
CA LYS A 67 6.36 -9.06 -18.51
C LYS A 67 6.99 -7.67 -18.67
N PRO A 68 8.05 -7.37 -17.89
CA PRO A 68 8.65 -6.04 -17.86
C PRO A 68 9.14 -5.57 -19.23
N THR A 69 8.80 -4.32 -19.54
CA THR A 69 9.36 -3.54 -20.65
C THR A 69 9.86 -2.20 -20.11
N GLU A 70 10.40 -1.32 -20.96
CA GLU A 70 10.76 0.06 -20.56
C GLU A 70 9.60 0.81 -19.90
N ALA A 71 8.36 0.45 -20.24
CA ALA A 71 7.17 1.02 -19.63
C ALA A 71 7.03 0.67 -18.15
N PHE A 72 7.52 -0.50 -17.71
CA PHE A 72 7.59 -0.86 -16.29
C PHE A 72 8.61 0.01 -15.55
N ASP A 73 9.78 0.26 -16.14
CA ASP A 73 10.84 1.07 -15.52
C ASP A 73 10.35 2.50 -15.23
N ILE A 74 9.58 3.07 -16.16
CA ILE A 74 8.93 4.38 -15.97
C ILE A 74 8.01 4.38 -14.74
N ILE A 75 7.23 3.32 -14.54
CA ILE A 75 6.32 3.20 -13.39
C ILE A 75 7.12 2.97 -12.10
N TYR A 76 8.13 2.10 -12.18
CA TYR A 76 8.94 1.70 -11.04
C TYR A 76 9.73 2.89 -10.48
N GLU A 77 10.51 3.56 -11.31
CA GLU A 77 11.30 4.73 -10.93
C GLU A 77 10.43 5.95 -10.66
N GLY A 78 9.35 6.13 -11.43
CA GLY A 78 8.47 7.30 -11.30
C GLY A 78 7.70 7.35 -9.99
N GLN A 79 7.24 6.20 -9.46
CA GLN A 79 6.41 6.21 -8.24
C GLN A 79 6.48 4.94 -7.39
N MET A 80 6.56 3.75 -8.00
CA MET A 80 6.45 2.50 -7.23
C MET A 80 7.55 2.37 -6.17
N LYS A 81 8.79 2.70 -6.54
CA LYS A 81 9.96 2.70 -5.65
C LYS A 81 9.80 3.67 -4.47
N HIS A 82 9.20 4.84 -4.70
CA HIS A 82 8.94 5.82 -3.64
C HIS A 82 7.90 5.30 -2.63
N VAL A 83 6.80 4.71 -3.13
CA VAL A 83 5.77 4.09 -2.30
C VAL A 83 6.35 2.92 -1.48
N GLN A 84 7.15 2.05 -2.11
CA GLN A 84 7.79 0.93 -1.43
C GLN A 84 8.76 1.37 -0.34
N ARG A 85 9.57 2.42 -0.59
CA ARG A 85 10.47 2.99 0.41
C ARG A 85 9.72 3.57 1.60
N MET A 86 8.65 4.34 1.37
CA MET A 86 7.83 4.88 2.45
C MET A 86 7.22 3.77 3.30
N LEU A 87 6.62 2.75 2.68
CA LEU A 87 6.08 1.60 3.40
C LEU A 87 7.16 0.85 4.18
N SER A 88 8.32 0.62 3.58
CA SER A 88 9.45 -0.07 4.22
C SER A 88 9.91 0.68 5.46
N THR A 89 10.09 2.01 5.38
CA THR A 89 10.40 2.86 6.54
C THR A 89 9.34 2.75 7.63
N LEU A 90 8.05 2.83 7.27
CA LEU A 90 6.97 2.76 8.25
C LEU A 90 6.87 1.40 8.93
N ILE A 91 6.97 0.32 8.16
CA ILE A 91 6.95 -1.06 8.68
C ILE A 91 8.16 -1.28 9.58
N ALA A 92 9.36 -0.92 9.11
CA ALA A 92 10.60 -1.02 9.87
C ALA A 92 10.52 -0.32 11.22
N THR A 93 10.02 0.92 11.25
CA THR A 93 9.80 1.67 12.50
C THR A 93 8.77 0.98 13.40
N CYS A 94 7.70 0.42 12.83
CA CYS A 94 6.68 -0.30 13.61
C CYS A 94 7.21 -1.59 14.26
N ILE A 95 8.13 -2.31 13.61
CA ILE A 95 8.68 -3.59 14.13
C ILE A 95 10.13 -3.50 14.59
N GLY A 96 10.72 -2.31 14.66
CA GLY A 96 12.11 -2.09 15.07
C GLY A 96 13.14 -2.89 14.27
N LEU A 97 12.94 -3.05 12.96
CA LEU A 97 13.92 -3.64 12.04
C LEU A 97 14.53 -2.56 11.14
N SER A 98 15.58 -2.91 10.40
CA SER A 98 16.12 -2.03 9.35
C SER A 98 15.15 -1.96 8.16
N PRO A 99 14.87 -0.76 7.61
CA PRO A 99 14.09 -0.61 6.38
C PRO A 99 14.73 -1.26 5.16
N GLU A 100 16.04 -1.51 5.22
CA GLU A 100 16.78 -2.18 4.15
C GLU A 100 16.78 -3.71 4.24
N SER A 101 16.26 -4.28 5.33
CA SER A 101 16.19 -5.72 5.49
C SER A 101 15.24 -6.38 4.49
N ASP A 102 15.61 -7.57 4.02
CA ASP A 102 14.77 -8.36 3.11
C ASP A 102 13.41 -8.67 3.73
N GLU A 103 13.38 -8.92 5.05
CA GLU A 103 12.12 -9.15 5.77
C GLU A 103 11.16 -7.95 5.63
N VAL A 104 11.64 -6.72 5.84
CA VAL A 104 10.80 -5.52 5.70
C VAL A 104 10.35 -5.33 4.26
N LYS A 105 11.25 -5.52 3.28
CA LYS A 105 10.92 -5.41 1.85
C LYS A 105 9.86 -6.43 1.42
N ILE A 106 9.95 -7.66 1.90
CA ILE A 106 8.97 -8.73 1.63
C ILE A 106 7.65 -8.44 2.32
N ARG A 107 7.66 -7.99 3.59
CA ARG A 107 6.44 -7.56 4.30
C ARG A 107 5.72 -6.42 3.60
N CYS A 108 6.47 -5.45 3.08
CA CYS A 108 5.94 -4.38 2.25
C CYS A 108 5.19 -4.95 1.04
N HIS A 109 5.79 -5.89 0.31
CA HIS A 109 5.14 -6.54 -0.84
C HIS A 109 3.89 -7.34 -0.44
N ALA A 110 3.95 -8.08 0.67
CA ALA A 110 2.80 -8.84 1.17
C ALA A 110 1.61 -7.92 1.50
N LEU A 111 1.86 -6.79 2.18
CA LEU A 111 0.84 -5.81 2.52
C LEU A 111 0.22 -5.17 1.27
N VAL A 112 1.04 -4.77 0.30
CA VAL A 112 0.56 -4.21 -0.98
C VAL A 112 -0.26 -5.25 -1.75
N GLY A 113 0.19 -6.51 -1.80
CA GLY A 113 -0.51 -7.60 -2.44
C GLY A 113 -1.91 -7.85 -1.87
N GLN A 114 -2.07 -7.74 -0.54
CA GLN A 114 -3.39 -7.83 0.10
C GLN A 114 -4.35 -6.73 -0.38
N ILE A 115 -3.86 -5.54 -0.75
CA ILE A 115 -4.72 -4.48 -1.28
C ILE A 115 -5.06 -4.75 -2.74
N LEU A 116 -4.05 -5.10 -3.55
CA LEU A 116 -4.21 -5.34 -4.98
C LEU A 116 -5.17 -6.49 -5.31
N ILE A 117 -5.30 -7.49 -4.44
CA ILE A 117 -6.19 -8.63 -4.69
C ILE A 117 -7.66 -8.20 -4.78
N PHE A 118 -8.07 -7.14 -4.08
CA PHE A 118 -9.44 -6.61 -4.15
C PHE A 118 -9.77 -5.98 -5.50
N THR A 119 -8.75 -5.51 -6.22
CA THR A 119 -8.87 -5.00 -7.59
C THR A 119 -8.76 -6.14 -8.61
N LEU A 120 -7.76 -7.01 -8.45
CA LEU A 120 -7.43 -8.08 -9.39
C LEU A 120 -8.46 -9.22 -9.38
N SER A 121 -9.00 -9.55 -8.21
CA SER A 121 -9.98 -10.62 -8.01
C SER A 121 -11.37 -10.08 -7.71
N ARG A 122 -11.67 -8.83 -8.12
CA ARG A 122 -12.92 -8.13 -7.81
C ARG A 122 -14.16 -8.94 -8.19
N GLU A 123 -14.15 -9.54 -9.39
CA GLU A 123 -15.27 -10.34 -9.89
C GLU A 123 -15.51 -11.62 -9.06
N SER A 124 -14.46 -12.20 -8.47
CA SER A 124 -14.60 -13.31 -7.53
C SER A 124 -15.24 -12.84 -6.23
N LEU A 125 -14.77 -11.70 -5.69
CA LEU A 125 -15.31 -11.11 -4.48
C LEU A 125 -16.78 -10.74 -4.61
N LEU A 126 -17.17 -10.08 -5.71
CA LEU A 126 -18.56 -9.68 -5.96
C LEU A 126 -19.51 -10.88 -6.00
N ARG A 127 -19.11 -11.97 -6.68
CA ARG A 127 -19.89 -13.21 -6.71
C ARG A 127 -19.98 -13.86 -5.33
N HIS A 128 -18.88 -13.87 -4.59
CA HIS A 128 -18.85 -14.45 -3.26
C HIS A 128 -19.71 -13.67 -2.25
N LEU A 129 -19.74 -12.34 -2.36
CA LEU A 129 -20.60 -11.46 -1.57
C LEU A 129 -22.04 -11.38 -2.09
N ASN A 130 -22.35 -11.99 -3.23
CA ASN A 130 -23.64 -11.91 -3.92
C ASN A 130 -24.11 -10.45 -4.17
N VAL A 131 -23.19 -9.57 -4.62
CA VAL A 131 -23.49 -8.17 -4.93
C VAL A 131 -22.98 -7.76 -6.31
N LYS A 132 -23.68 -6.83 -6.96
CA LYS A 132 -23.27 -6.31 -8.28
C LYS A 132 -22.15 -5.27 -8.20
N LYS A 133 -22.01 -4.60 -7.05
CA LYS A 133 -20.99 -3.58 -6.80
C LYS A 133 -20.64 -3.55 -5.31
N LEU A 134 -19.40 -3.18 -5.02
CA LEU A 134 -19.00 -2.82 -3.66
C LEU A 134 -19.73 -1.55 -3.24
N THR A 135 -20.15 -1.50 -1.99
CA THR A 135 -20.79 -0.35 -1.35
C THR A 135 -19.74 0.35 -0.49
N THR A 136 -20.01 1.56 -0.03
CA THR A 136 -19.15 2.22 0.96
C THR A 136 -18.93 1.35 2.19
N GLU A 137 -19.95 0.62 2.66
CA GLU A 137 -19.80 -0.32 3.78
C GLU A 137 -18.84 -1.48 3.46
N HIS A 138 -18.91 -2.07 2.26
CA HIS A 138 -17.96 -3.10 1.85
C HIS A 138 -16.52 -2.56 1.82
N ILE A 139 -16.33 -1.34 1.32
CA ILE A 139 -15.03 -0.69 1.24
C ILE A 139 -14.48 -0.41 2.64
N GLU A 140 -15.28 0.14 3.56
CA GLU A 140 -14.85 0.35 4.94
C GLU A 140 -14.53 -0.97 5.65
N LYS A 141 -15.26 -2.05 5.36
CA LYS A 141 -14.96 -3.38 5.88
C LYS A 141 -13.60 -3.90 5.36
N ILE A 142 -13.34 -3.75 4.07
CA ILE A 142 -12.04 -4.10 3.46
C ILE A 142 -10.91 -3.31 4.15
N TYR A 143 -11.11 -2.01 4.35
CA TYR A 143 -10.14 -1.18 5.06
C TYR A 143 -9.89 -1.65 6.49
N SER A 144 -10.93 -1.91 7.28
CA SER A 144 -10.80 -2.42 8.65
C SER A 144 -9.96 -3.71 8.69
N ILE A 145 -10.28 -4.67 7.81
CA ILE A 145 -9.59 -5.96 7.73
C ILE A 145 -8.12 -5.78 7.33
N LEU A 146 -7.82 -4.92 6.35
CA LEU A 146 -6.44 -4.63 5.94
C LEU A 146 -5.61 -4.03 7.09
N ILE A 147 -6.22 -3.17 7.90
CA ILE A 147 -5.57 -2.57 9.07
C ILE A 147 -5.36 -3.62 10.16
N GLU A 148 -6.36 -4.43 10.46
CA GLU A 148 -6.28 -5.52 11.43
C GLU A 148 -5.19 -6.54 11.04
N HIS A 149 -5.11 -6.91 9.76
CA HIS A 149 -4.06 -7.77 9.24
C HIS A 149 -2.67 -7.13 9.40
N ALA A 150 -2.53 -5.86 9.02
CA ALA A 150 -1.28 -5.13 9.18
C ALA A 150 -0.86 -5.09 10.65
N GLU A 151 -1.76 -4.71 11.56
CA GLU A 151 -1.47 -4.66 12.99
C GLU A 151 -1.10 -6.02 13.56
N SER A 152 -1.83 -7.08 13.21
CA SER A 152 -1.53 -8.44 13.67
C SER A 152 -0.13 -8.89 13.25
N CYS A 153 0.26 -8.61 12.00
CA CYS A 153 1.60 -8.91 11.49
C CYS A 153 2.71 -8.11 12.21
N LEU A 154 2.40 -6.91 12.72
CA LEU A 154 3.36 -6.06 13.44
C LEU A 154 3.45 -6.45 14.93
N VAL A 155 2.32 -6.76 15.57
CA VAL A 155 2.22 -7.10 17.01
C VAL A 155 2.87 -8.45 17.32
N ILE A 156 2.65 -9.49 16.50
CA ILE A 156 3.27 -10.81 16.70
C ILE A 156 4.80 -10.70 16.75
N LYS A 157 5.39 -9.85 15.91
CA LYS A 157 6.83 -9.58 15.88
C LYS A 157 7.34 -8.77 17.09
N MET A 158 6.49 -8.02 17.76
CA MET A 158 6.86 -7.33 19.00
C MET A 158 6.91 -8.29 20.20
N SER A 159 6.00 -9.26 20.26
CA SER A 159 5.94 -10.24 21.36
C SER A 159 7.02 -11.31 21.31
N GLU A 160 7.61 -11.58 20.14
CA GLU A 160 8.67 -12.59 19.95
C GLU A 160 10.09 -12.07 20.24
N ARG A 161 10.25 -10.79 20.60
CA ARG A 161 11.56 -10.23 20.95
C ARG A 161 11.91 -10.52 22.42
N PRO A 162 13.09 -11.12 22.70
CA PRO A 162 13.57 -11.35 24.05
C PRO A 162 13.93 -10.04 24.76
#